data_AF-R6AZF1-F1
#
_entry.id   AF-R6AZF1-F1
#
_cell.length_a   1.000
_cell.length_b   1.000
_cell.length_c   1.000
_cell.angle_alpha   90.00
_cell.angle_beta   90.00
_cell.angle_gamma   90.00
#
_symmetry.space_group_name_H-M   'P 1'
#
loop_
_entity.id
_entity.type
_entity.pdbx_description
1 polymer ?
#
loop_
_entity_poly.entity_id
_entity_poly.type
_entity_poly.pdbx_seq_one_letter_code
_entity_poly.pdbx_strand_id
1 'polypeptide(L)'
;MTIQEIKKYLKKHNLLTFEYGSEFYSIERSRSLFCTQYSLLDTDALPQRRDSLEKLCEQVYIGNGVLLNEAIHSIGIPESDDSSWKTYKAVLHSAIVCGNEIHFFFRGKSYWIAYADDGKAHLSDNTGNTQWFDSCRALFNDARIDGYALEDIWGEVIVDSC
;
A
#
# COMPACT_ATOMS: atom_id res chain seq x y z
N MET A 1 -6.41 -17.71 4.53
CA MET A 1 -5.21 -17.62 5.37
C MET A 1 -5.60 -17.76 6.83
N THR A 2 -4.78 -18.40 7.64
CA THR A 2 -4.98 -18.57 9.08
C THR A 2 -4.16 -17.55 9.88
N ILE A 3 -4.60 -17.25 11.11
CA ILE A 3 -3.84 -16.39 12.03
C ILE A 3 -2.41 -16.90 12.24
N GLN A 4 -2.20 -18.23 12.27
CA GLN A 4 -0.87 -18.82 12.46
C GLN A 4 0.04 -18.61 11.25
N GLU A 5 -0.49 -18.67 10.03
CA GLU A 5 0.24 -18.35 8.81
C GLU A 5 0.66 -16.88 8.78
N ILE A 6 -0.27 -15.96 9.08
CA ILE A 6 0.02 -14.53 9.21
C ILE A 6 1.11 -14.30 10.26
N LYS A 7 0.99 -14.92 11.43
CA LYS A 7 1.95 -14.79 12.52
C LYS A 7 3.34 -15.32 12.14
N LYS A 8 3.41 -16.42 11.38
CA LYS A 8 4.66 -16.99 10.86
C LYS A 8 5.29 -16.06 9.82
N TYR A 9 4.48 -15.50 8.93
CA TYR A 9 4.91 -14.52 7.93
C TYR A 9 5.46 -13.25 8.61
N LEU A 10 4.69 -12.65 9.52
CA LEU A 10 5.04 -11.45 10.28
C LEU A 10 6.17 -11.66 11.32
N LYS A 11 6.69 -12.88 11.45
CA LYS A 11 7.93 -13.15 12.18
C LYS A 11 9.19 -12.93 11.33
N LYS A 12 9.05 -13.12 10.01
CA LYS A 12 10.13 -12.93 9.03
C LYS A 12 10.07 -11.56 8.38
N HIS A 13 8.86 -11.10 8.08
CA HIS A 13 8.54 -9.80 7.51
C HIS A 13 7.82 -8.96 8.58
N ASN A 14 7.86 -7.64 8.48
CA ASN A 14 7.13 -6.78 9.43
C ASN A 14 5.78 -6.32 8.89
N LEU A 15 5.49 -6.53 7.61
CA LEU A 15 4.30 -6.06 6.94
C LEU A 15 3.76 -7.16 6.01
N LEU A 16 2.45 -7.39 6.03
CA LEU A 16 1.74 -8.27 5.11
C LEU A 16 0.62 -7.48 4.44
N THR A 17 0.75 -7.23 3.15
CA THR A 17 -0.28 -6.58 2.34
C THR A 17 -1.15 -7.64 1.68
N PHE A 18 -2.45 -7.37 1.54
CA PHE A 18 -3.40 -8.25 0.86
C PHE A 18 -4.54 -7.44 0.24
N GLU A 19 -5.13 -8.00 -0.82
CA GLU A 19 -6.34 -7.49 -1.45
C GLU A 19 -7.58 -8.13 -0.79
N TYR A 20 -8.62 -7.33 -0.54
CA TYR A 20 -9.94 -7.82 -0.19
C TYR A 20 -11.01 -7.04 -0.93
N GLY A 21 -11.79 -7.74 -1.78
CA GLY A 21 -12.74 -7.09 -2.67
C GLY A 21 -12.01 -6.36 -3.80
N SER A 22 -11.98 -5.03 -3.75
CA SER A 22 -11.25 -4.17 -4.70
C SER A 22 -10.43 -3.10 -3.98
N GLU A 23 -10.09 -3.39 -2.72
CA GLU A 23 -9.30 -2.52 -1.83
C GLU A 23 -8.09 -3.29 -1.28
N PHE A 24 -7.07 -2.54 -0.90
CA PHE A 24 -5.80 -3.06 -0.37
C PHE A 24 -5.64 -2.70 1.10
N TYR A 25 -5.17 -3.68 1.87
CA TYR A 25 -4.96 -3.57 3.31
C TYR A 25 -3.59 -4.12 3.67
N SER A 26 -3.01 -3.62 4.74
CA SER A 26 -1.78 -4.17 5.30
C SER A 26 -1.91 -4.47 6.78
N ILE A 27 -1.42 -5.63 7.21
CA ILE A 27 -1.18 -5.92 8.62
C ILE A 27 0.29 -5.66 8.91
N GLU A 28 0.55 -4.69 9.76
CA GLU A 28 1.89 -4.37 10.26
C GLU A 28 2.09 -5.00 11.63
N ARG A 29 3.27 -5.59 11.83
CA ARG A 29 3.81 -5.93 13.13
C ARG A 29 4.93 -4.96 13.48
N SER A 30 4.69 -4.11 14.47
CA SER A 30 5.70 -3.22 15.03
C SER A 30 6.18 -3.72 16.39
N ARG A 31 7.42 -3.37 16.75
CA ARG A 31 7.96 -3.59 18.10
C ARG A 31 8.15 -2.24 18.76
N SER A 32 7.43 -2.01 19.85
CA SER A 32 7.76 -0.98 20.83
C SER A 32 8.71 -1.56 21.88
N LEU A 33 9.41 -0.70 22.62
CA LEU A 33 10.36 -1.05 23.69
C LEU A 33 9.78 -2.05 24.72
N PHE A 34 8.45 -2.11 24.87
CA PHE A 34 7.79 -2.93 25.90
C PHE A 34 6.78 -3.95 25.37
N CYS A 35 6.40 -3.91 24.09
CA CYS A 35 5.42 -4.85 23.53
C CYS A 35 5.50 -4.96 22.00
N THR A 36 5.12 -6.13 21.47
CA THR A 36 4.77 -6.26 20.05
C THR A 36 3.36 -5.71 19.86
N GLN A 37 3.16 -4.90 18.83
CA GLN A 37 1.85 -4.39 18.43
C GLN A 37 1.55 -4.83 17.01
N TYR A 38 0.25 -4.92 16.72
CA TYR A 38 -0.26 -5.23 15.40
C TYR A 38 -1.21 -4.13 14.97
N SER A 39 -1.03 -3.64 13.75
CA SER A 39 -1.85 -2.58 13.16
C SER A 39 -2.50 -3.09 11.87
N LEU A 40 -3.77 -2.81 11.67
CA LEU A 40 -4.35 -2.82 10.33
C LEU A 40 -4.20 -1.42 9.73
N LEU A 41 -3.62 -1.38 8.54
CA LEU A 41 -3.40 -0.19 7.74
C LEU A 41 -4.32 -0.27 6.52
N ASP A 42 -5.11 0.77 6.35
CA ASP A 42 -5.95 1.04 5.18
C ASP A 42 -5.33 2.27 4.49
N THR A 43 -5.45 2.34 3.17
CA THR A 43 -5.05 3.54 2.41
C THR A 43 -5.71 4.78 2.99
N ASP A 44 -7.02 4.73 3.26
CA ASP A 44 -7.88 5.90 3.54
C ASP A 44 -8.30 6.07 5.00
N ALA A 45 -8.00 5.10 5.86
CA ALA A 45 -8.40 5.13 7.26
C ALA A 45 -7.20 5.19 8.21
N LEU A 46 -7.45 5.68 9.43
CA LEU A 46 -6.45 5.69 10.49
C LEU A 46 -6.07 4.26 10.89
N PRO A 47 -4.78 4.00 11.19
CA PRO A 47 -4.32 2.70 11.64
C PRO A 47 -5.09 2.17 12.85
N GLN A 48 -5.63 0.96 12.74
CA GLN A 48 -6.34 0.29 13.83
C GLN A 48 -5.39 -0.65 14.58
N ARG A 49 -5.04 -0.32 15.83
CA ARG A 49 -3.96 -1.01 16.58
C ARG A 49 -4.46 -1.91 17.68
N ARG A 50 -3.81 -3.06 17.87
CA ARG A 50 -4.02 -4.00 19.00
C ARG A 50 -2.69 -4.56 19.52
N ASP A 51 -2.72 -5.08 20.74
CA ASP A 51 -1.58 -5.71 21.42
C ASP A 51 -1.35 -7.17 21.01
N SER A 52 -2.29 -7.78 20.27
CA SER A 52 -2.11 -9.10 19.67
C SER A 52 -2.78 -9.19 18.30
N LEU A 53 -2.30 -10.11 17.47
CA LEU A 53 -2.88 -10.39 16.15
C LEU A 53 -4.28 -10.99 16.28
N GLU A 54 -4.49 -11.82 17.30
CA GLU A 54 -5.78 -12.44 17.60
C GLU A 54 -6.85 -11.36 17.89
N LYS A 55 -6.54 -10.40 18.76
CA LYS A 55 -7.43 -9.26 19.05
C LYS A 55 -7.62 -8.36 17.83
N LEU A 56 -6.60 -8.19 16.99
CA LEU A 56 -6.75 -7.44 15.74
C LEU A 56 -7.80 -8.10 14.86
N CYS A 57 -7.66 -9.40 14.61
CA CYS A 57 -8.59 -10.15 13.77
C CYS A 57 -10.03 -10.18 14.33
N GLU A 58 -10.18 -10.31 15.65
CA GLU A 58 -11.50 -10.43 16.31
C GLU A 58 -12.25 -9.10 16.50
N GLN A 59 -11.58 -7.95 16.38
CA GLN A 59 -12.17 -6.66 16.77
C GLN A 59 -12.11 -5.58 15.69
N VAL A 60 -11.37 -5.80 14.61
CA VAL A 60 -11.20 -4.83 13.52
C VAL A 60 -12.06 -5.23 12.34
N TYR A 61 -12.70 -4.23 11.74
CA TYR A 61 -13.54 -4.38 10.56
C TYR A 61 -12.85 -3.72 9.35
N ILE A 62 -13.06 -4.31 8.18
CA ILE A 62 -12.57 -3.83 6.88
C ILE A 62 -13.72 -3.73 5.87
N GLY A 63 -13.49 -2.95 4.81
CA GLY A 63 -14.50 -2.68 3.78
C GLY A 63 -15.83 -2.23 4.36
N ASN A 64 -16.92 -2.82 3.88
CA ASN A 64 -18.29 -2.53 4.32
C ASN A 64 -18.67 -3.24 5.64
N GLY A 65 -17.79 -3.22 6.64
CA GLY A 65 -18.07 -3.76 7.98
C GLY A 65 -17.86 -5.27 8.12
N VAL A 66 -17.00 -5.87 7.30
CA VAL A 66 -16.62 -7.29 7.42
C VAL A 66 -15.55 -7.44 8.50
N LEU A 67 -15.69 -8.43 9.37
CA LEU A 67 -14.68 -8.67 10.40
C LEU A 67 -13.37 -9.15 9.75
N LEU A 68 -12.23 -8.61 10.18
CA LEU A 68 -10.92 -8.97 9.63
C LEU A 68 -10.68 -10.48 9.69
N ASN A 69 -11.07 -11.13 10.80
CA ASN A 69 -10.99 -12.58 10.92
C ASN A 69 -11.75 -13.31 9.80
N GLU A 70 -12.92 -12.85 9.40
CA GLU A 70 -13.70 -13.47 8.32
C GLU A 70 -13.01 -13.24 6.96
N ALA A 71 -12.54 -12.01 6.73
CA ALA A 71 -11.87 -11.65 5.49
C ALA A 71 -10.61 -12.49 5.25
N ILE A 72 -9.71 -12.61 6.24
CA ILE A 72 -8.44 -13.33 6.07
C ILE A 72 -8.65 -14.82 5.72
N HIS A 73 -9.77 -15.44 6.11
CA HIS A 73 -10.06 -16.83 5.75
C HIS A 73 -10.38 -16.98 4.26
N SER A 74 -10.92 -15.94 3.63
CA SER A 74 -11.25 -15.93 2.19
C SER A 74 -10.08 -15.58 1.26
N ILE A 75 -8.91 -15.22 1.81
CA ILE A 75 -7.78 -14.69 1.05
C ILE A 75 -6.56 -15.61 1.21
N GLY A 76 -5.77 -15.81 0.15
CA GLY A 76 -4.46 -16.48 0.20
C GLY A 76 -3.35 -15.52 0.66
N ILE A 77 -2.15 -16.02 0.96
CA ILE A 77 -0.98 -15.11 0.99
C ILE A 77 -0.72 -14.75 -0.47
N PRO A 78 -0.75 -13.46 -0.85
CA PRO A 78 -0.57 -13.11 -2.25
C PRO A 78 0.84 -13.47 -2.72
N GLU A 79 0.95 -13.89 -3.99
CA GLU A 79 2.25 -14.12 -4.62
C GLU A 79 2.91 -12.77 -4.90
N SER A 80 4.23 -12.71 -4.79
CA SER A 80 4.99 -11.46 -4.92
C SER A 80 5.01 -10.90 -6.35
N ASP A 81 4.72 -11.73 -7.34
CA ASP A 81 4.70 -11.41 -8.77
C ASP A 81 3.28 -11.28 -9.34
N ASP A 82 2.26 -11.28 -8.49
CA ASP A 82 0.86 -11.12 -8.92
C ASP A 82 0.63 -9.74 -9.55
N SER A 83 -0.02 -9.73 -10.73
CA SER A 83 -0.36 -8.52 -11.46
C SER A 83 -1.30 -7.57 -10.72
N SER A 84 -2.08 -8.07 -9.75
CA SER A 84 -2.93 -7.25 -8.86
C SER A 84 -2.13 -6.17 -8.13
N TRP A 85 -0.84 -6.41 -7.85
CA TRP A 85 0.07 -5.46 -7.22
C TRP A 85 0.46 -4.26 -8.09
N LYS A 86 0.19 -4.33 -9.40
CA LYS A 86 0.53 -3.27 -10.35
C LYS A 86 -0.66 -2.35 -10.69
N THR A 87 -1.83 -2.64 -10.13
CA THR A 87 -3.01 -1.78 -10.28
C THR A 87 -2.80 -0.43 -9.62
N TYR A 88 -3.58 0.58 -10.05
CA TYR A 88 -3.49 1.94 -9.48
C TYR A 88 -3.68 1.93 -7.96
N LYS A 89 -4.69 1.20 -7.47
CA LYS A 89 -4.99 1.10 -6.03
C LYS A 89 -3.90 0.37 -5.25
N ALA A 90 -3.32 -0.69 -5.80
CA ALA A 90 -2.22 -1.39 -5.16
C ALA A 90 -0.99 -0.48 -5.01
N VAL A 91 -0.65 0.25 -6.07
CA VAL A 91 0.48 1.19 -6.06
C VAL A 91 0.21 2.37 -5.13
N LEU A 92 -1.01 2.91 -5.14
CA LEU A 92 -1.45 3.94 -4.19
C LEU A 92 -1.28 3.46 -2.74
N HIS A 93 -1.73 2.25 -2.43
CA HIS A 93 -1.58 1.65 -1.11
C HIS A 93 -0.10 1.45 -0.75
N SER A 94 0.70 0.88 -1.67
CA SER A 94 2.14 0.66 -1.46
C SER A 94 2.86 1.99 -1.17
N ALA A 95 2.56 3.02 -1.95
CA ALA A 95 3.11 4.34 -1.75
C ALA A 95 2.69 4.89 -0.37
N ILE A 96 1.39 5.04 -0.11
CA ILE A 96 0.89 5.69 1.11
C ILE A 96 1.24 4.93 2.39
N VAL A 97 1.13 3.60 2.37
CA VAL A 97 1.22 2.76 3.56
C VAL A 97 2.64 2.21 3.76
N CYS A 98 3.30 1.77 2.69
CA CYS A 98 4.64 1.19 2.78
C CYS A 98 5.74 2.25 2.63
N GLY A 99 5.43 3.42 2.06
CA GLY A 99 6.42 4.45 1.78
C GLY A 99 7.39 4.05 0.65
N ASN A 100 6.99 3.12 -0.20
CA ASN A 100 7.85 2.61 -1.26
C ASN A 100 7.98 3.62 -2.40
N GLU A 101 9.17 3.69 -2.96
CA GLU A 101 9.41 4.38 -4.23
C GLU A 101 8.83 3.56 -5.37
N ILE A 102 8.09 4.23 -6.25
CA ILE A 102 7.42 3.58 -7.37
C ILE A 102 8.13 3.99 -8.65
N HIS A 103 8.59 3.02 -9.44
CA HIS A 103 9.13 3.25 -10.77
C HIS A 103 8.20 2.69 -11.83
N PHE A 104 7.90 3.50 -12.85
CA PHE A 104 7.00 3.08 -13.91
C PHE A 104 7.32 3.74 -15.26
N PHE A 105 6.81 3.12 -16.32
CA PHE A 105 6.91 3.61 -17.69
C PHE A 105 5.55 4.02 -18.22
N PHE A 106 5.50 5.16 -18.89
CA PHE A 106 4.34 5.63 -19.62
C PHE A 106 4.78 6.28 -20.93
N ARG A 107 4.21 5.81 -22.06
CA ARG A 107 4.49 6.33 -23.42
C ARG A 107 5.97 6.51 -23.75
N GLY A 108 6.78 5.53 -23.36
CA GLY A 108 8.22 5.49 -23.65
C GLY A 108 9.10 6.38 -22.75
N LYS A 109 8.54 6.98 -21.70
CA LYS A 109 9.28 7.74 -20.68
C LYS A 109 9.24 7.02 -19.34
N SER A 110 10.31 7.17 -18.57
CA SER A 110 10.42 6.66 -17.21
C SER A 110 10.03 7.73 -16.20
N TYR A 111 9.26 7.31 -15.21
CA TYR A 111 8.78 8.13 -14.12
C TYR A 111 9.06 7.45 -12.79
N TRP A 112 9.20 8.25 -11.73
CA TRP A 112 9.24 7.74 -10.37
C TRP A 112 8.49 8.63 -9.38
N ILE A 113 7.89 7.99 -8.39
CA ILE A 113 7.22 8.62 -7.25
C ILE A 113 8.03 8.32 -6.00
N ALA A 114 8.50 9.35 -5.31
CA ALA A 114 9.33 9.21 -4.12
C ALA A 114 8.99 10.25 -3.04
N TYR A 115 9.55 10.04 -1.86
CA TYR A 115 9.34 10.84 -0.65
C TYR A 115 10.57 11.65 -0.29
N ALA A 116 10.33 12.84 0.26
CA ALA A 116 11.34 13.59 0.99
C ALA A 116 11.17 13.38 2.50
N ASP A 117 12.25 13.59 3.25
CA ASP A 117 12.28 13.44 4.71
C ASP A 117 11.29 14.36 5.44
N ASP A 118 10.83 15.44 4.78
CA ASP A 118 9.83 16.38 5.30
C ASP A 118 8.37 15.92 5.08
N GLY A 119 8.16 14.71 4.55
CA GLY A 119 6.85 14.13 4.28
C GLY A 119 6.24 14.52 2.94
N LYS A 120 6.93 15.37 2.15
CA LYS A 120 6.50 15.70 0.79
C LYS A 120 6.73 14.54 -0.16
N ALA A 121 5.92 14.50 -1.20
CA ALA A 121 6.06 13.55 -2.29
C ALA A 121 6.37 14.28 -3.60
N HIS A 122 7.03 13.59 -4.52
CA HIS A 122 7.27 14.13 -5.84
C HIS A 122 7.11 13.09 -6.93
N LEU A 123 6.67 13.55 -8.10
CA LEU A 123 6.67 12.80 -9.36
C LEU A 123 7.75 13.40 -10.26
N SER A 124 8.71 12.58 -10.66
CA SER A 124 9.80 13.00 -11.53
C SER A 124 9.87 12.15 -12.79
N ASP A 125 10.48 12.70 -13.84
CA ASP A 125 10.78 11.99 -15.08
C ASP A 125 12.28 11.99 -15.42
N ASN A 126 12.66 11.09 -16.34
CA ASN A 126 14.05 10.92 -16.76
C ASN A 126 14.61 12.10 -17.60
N THR A 127 13.83 13.15 -17.82
CA THR A 127 14.24 14.39 -18.50
C THR A 127 14.49 15.54 -17.53
N GLY A 128 14.33 15.30 -16.22
CA GLY A 128 14.60 16.28 -15.16
C GLY A 128 13.40 17.14 -14.78
N ASN A 129 12.19 16.79 -15.21
CA ASN A 129 10.98 17.45 -14.72
C ASN A 129 10.56 16.84 -13.38
N THR A 130 10.21 17.69 -12.42
CA THR A 130 9.71 17.27 -11.10
C THR A 130 8.49 18.10 -10.69
N GLN A 131 7.44 17.42 -10.26
CA GLN A 131 6.27 18.01 -9.62
C GLN A 131 6.31 17.67 -8.13
N TRP A 132 6.14 18.67 -7.27
CA TRP A 132 6.19 18.52 -5.82
C TRP A 132 4.80 18.65 -5.20
N PHE A 133 4.54 17.85 -4.17
CA PHE A 133 3.26 17.78 -3.48
C PHE A 133 3.44 17.71 -1.98
N ASP A 134 2.49 18.29 -1.23
CA ASP A 134 2.53 18.32 0.23
C ASP A 134 2.36 16.94 0.88
N SER A 135 1.86 15.96 0.13
CA SER A 135 1.75 14.56 0.55
C SER A 135 1.66 13.64 -0.65
N CYS A 136 1.90 12.34 -0.42
CA CYS A 136 1.67 11.32 -1.46
C CYS A 136 0.21 11.26 -1.90
N ARG A 137 -0.73 11.46 -0.98
CA ARG A 137 -2.16 11.55 -1.32
C ARG A 137 -2.46 12.71 -2.27
N ALA A 138 -1.88 13.89 -2.04
CA ALA A 138 -1.99 15.02 -2.95
C ALA A 138 -1.36 14.69 -4.32
N LEU A 139 -0.20 14.02 -4.34
CA LEU A 139 0.42 13.56 -5.58
C LEU A 139 -0.52 12.68 -6.40
N PHE A 140 -1.11 11.64 -5.82
CA PHE A 140 -1.97 10.72 -6.57
C PHE A 140 -3.26 11.37 -7.10
N ASN A 141 -3.75 12.42 -6.43
CA ASN A 141 -4.92 13.18 -6.85
C ASN A 141 -4.60 14.25 -7.91
N ASP A 142 -3.48 14.95 -7.75
CA ASP A 142 -3.22 16.22 -8.44
C ASP A 142 -2.11 16.13 -9.49
N ALA A 143 -1.23 15.12 -9.41
CA ALA A 143 -0.18 14.96 -10.41
C ALA A 143 -0.75 14.72 -11.79
N ARG A 144 -0.11 15.33 -12.80
CA ARG A 144 -0.51 15.18 -14.19
C ARG A 144 0.68 14.79 -15.06
N ILE A 145 0.48 13.85 -15.98
CA ILE A 145 1.42 13.54 -17.06
C ILE A 145 0.72 13.83 -18.37
N ASP A 146 1.32 14.69 -19.19
CA ASP A 146 0.72 15.19 -20.45
C ASP A 146 -0.73 15.73 -20.27
N GLY A 147 -1.04 16.27 -19.09
CA GLY A 147 -2.35 16.82 -18.74
C GLY A 147 -3.36 15.82 -18.16
N TYR A 148 -3.05 14.52 -18.11
CA TYR A 148 -3.93 13.47 -17.60
C TYR A 148 -3.63 13.13 -16.14
N ALA A 149 -4.65 12.78 -15.36
CA ALA A 149 -4.45 12.29 -13.99
C ALA A 149 -3.76 10.92 -14.00
N LEU A 150 -3.07 10.58 -12.90
CA LEU A 150 -2.42 9.28 -12.78
C LEU A 150 -3.40 8.12 -12.90
N GLU A 151 -4.58 8.23 -12.30
CA GLU A 151 -5.63 7.20 -12.39
C GLU A 151 -6.05 6.95 -13.85
N ASP A 152 -6.25 8.02 -14.63
CA ASP A 152 -6.69 7.94 -16.02
C ASP A 152 -5.70 7.24 -16.94
N ILE A 153 -4.40 7.39 -16.67
CA ILE A 153 -3.34 6.80 -17.52
C ILE A 153 -2.94 5.39 -17.08
N TRP A 154 -3.37 4.94 -15.90
CA TRP A 154 -2.78 3.76 -15.26
C TRP A 154 -2.98 2.47 -16.05
N GLY A 155 -4.02 2.39 -16.88
CA GLY A 155 -4.25 1.26 -17.80
C GLY A 155 -3.17 1.12 -18.89
N GLU A 156 -2.40 2.17 -19.17
CA GLU A 156 -1.27 2.18 -20.12
C GLU A 156 0.09 2.09 -19.43
N VAL A 157 0.12 2.13 -18.09
CA VAL A 157 1.36 2.17 -17.29
C VAL A 157 1.96 0.77 -17.14
N ILE A 158 3.29 0.70 -17.25
CA ILE A 158 4.06 -0.51 -16.90
C ILE A 158 4.85 -0.23 -15.63
N VAL A 159 4.46 -0.87 -14.53
CA VAL A 159 5.16 -0.77 -13.24
C VAL A 159 6.39 -1.68 -13.25
N ASP A 160 7.55 -1.07 -13.01
CA ASP A 160 8.87 -1.73 -12.95
C ASP A 160 9.17 -2.21 -11.53
N SER A 161 8.97 -1.32 -10.54
CA SER A 161 9.15 -1.64 -9.13
C SER A 161 8.26 -0.79 -8.22
N CYS A 162 7.97 -1.34 -7.04
CA CYS A 162 7.08 -0.77 -6.04
C CYS A 162 7.38 -1.32 -4.64
#